data_AF-A0A382ABK2-F1
#
_entry.id   AF-A0A382ABK2-F1
#
_cell.length_a   1.000
_cell.length_b   1.000
_cell.length_c   1.000
_cell.angle_alpha   90.00
_cell.angle_beta   90.00
_cell.angle_gamma   90.00
#
_symmetry.space_group_name_H-M   'P 1'
#
loop_
_entity.id
_entity.type
_entity.pdbx_description
1 polymer ?
#
loop_
_entity_poly.entity_id
_entity_poly.type
_entity_poly.pdbx_seq_one_letter_code
_entity_poly.pdbx_strand_id
1 'polypeptide(L)' 'MTRLYQENKSLFKISYYAVALLAFVFVFGLFLIGYDQGHTFSLVYGEQAYVDQFLHELTHDIRHAAGFPCH' A
#
# COMPACT_ATOMS: atom_id res chain seq x y z
N MET A 1 49.30 -4.54 20.52
CA MET A 1 48.53 -4.10 19.34
C MET A 1 47.68 -5.26 18.85
N THR A 2 46.48 -5.46 19.41
CA THR A 2 45.54 -6.47 18.94
C THR A 2 44.50 -5.76 18.08
N ARG A 3 44.67 -5.89 16.76
CA ARG A 3 43.77 -5.34 15.74
C ARG A 3 42.40 -6.00 15.92
N LEU A 4 41.42 -5.25 16.41
CA LEU A 4 40.02 -5.68 16.46
C LEU A 4 39.57 -5.90 15.01
N TYR A 5 39.37 -7.16 14.65
CA TYR A 5 38.82 -7.57 13.36
C TYR A 5 37.34 -7.18 13.35
N GLN A 6 37.04 -6.00 12.79
CA GLN A 6 35.67 -5.58 12.57
C GLN A 6 35.11 -6.39 11.41
N GLU A 7 34.35 -7.44 11.72
CA GLU A 7 33.56 -8.21 10.76
C GLU A 7 32.56 -7.27 10.07
N ASN A 8 32.90 -6.82 8.86
CA ASN A 8 32.00 -6.06 8.01
C ASN A 8 30.98 -7.02 7.36
N LYS A 9 30.01 -7.51 8.14
CA LYS A 9 28.88 -8.26 7.58
C LYS A 9 27.91 -7.27 6.96
N SER A 10 27.64 -7.43 5.67
CA SER A 10 26.55 -6.73 4.96
C SER A 10 25.23 -7.03 5.69
N LEU A 11 24.75 -6.06 6.46
CA LEU A 11 23.71 -6.24 7.47
C LEU A 11 22.32 -6.48 6.88
N PHE A 12 22.09 -6.23 5.59
CA PHE A 12 20.78 -6.44 4.97
C PHE A 12 20.92 -6.86 3.49
N LYS A 13 20.80 -8.16 3.21
CA LYS A 13 20.51 -8.63 1.85
C LYS A 13 19.01 -8.38 1.61
N ILE A 14 18.69 -7.30 0.91
CA ILE A 14 17.31 -6.99 0.53
C ILE A 14 16.79 -8.13 -0.35
N SER A 15 15.70 -8.76 0.08
CA SER A 15 15.05 -9.82 -0.69
C SER A 15 14.30 -9.20 -1.86
N TYR A 16 14.69 -9.52 -3.09
CA TYR A 16 13.98 -9.08 -4.29
C TYR A 16 12.52 -9.51 -4.30
N TYR A 17 12.21 -10.68 -3.74
CA TYR A 17 10.83 -11.14 -3.59
C TYR A 17 10.01 -10.26 -2.64
N ALA A 18 10.61 -9.79 -1.55
CA ALA A 18 9.94 -8.89 -0.62
C ALA A 18 9.63 -7.55 -1.29
N VAL A 19 10.59 -7.01 -2.05
CA VAL A 19 10.39 -5.78 -2.82
C VAL A 19 9.31 -5.95 -3.88
N ALA A 20 9.34 -7.04 -4.65
CA ALA A 20 8.35 -7.33 -5.67
C ALA A 20 6.94 -7.46 -5.08
N LEU A 21 6.79 -8.14 -3.94
CA LEU A 21 5.51 -8.29 -3.26
C LEU A 21 4.98 -6.95 -2.74
N LEU A 22 5.85 -6.13 -2.12
CA LEU A 22 5.46 -4.80 -1.64
C LEU A 22 5.05 -3.88 -2.79
N ALA A 23 5.79 -3.90 -3.90
CA ALA A 23 5.44 -3.14 -5.09
C ALA A 23 4.10 -3.59 -5.68
N PHE A 24 3.85 -4.90 -5.72
CA PHE A 24 2.56 -5.44 -6.18
C PHE A 24 1.41 -4.98 -5.29
N VAL A 25 1.53 -5.12 -3.97
CA VAL A 25 0.48 -4.68 -3.02
C VAL A 25 0.23 -3.18 -3.16
N PHE A 26 1.28 -2.38 -3.32
CA PHE A 26 1.16 -0.93 -3.51
C PHE A 26 0.40 -0.58 -4.80
N VAL A 27 0.82 -1.12 -5.95
CA VAL A 27 0.17 -0.85 -7.24
C VAL A 27 -1.26 -1.37 -7.26
N PHE A 28 -1.50 -2.57 -6.72
CA PHE A 28 -2.84 -3.14 -6.65
C PHE A 28 -3.75 -2.32 -5.73
N GLY A 29 -3.25 -1.82 -4.60
CA GLY A 29 -3.99 -0.89 -3.74
C GLY A 29 -4.39 0.39 -4.46
N LEU A 30 -3.45 1.03 -5.19
CA LEU A 30 -3.76 2.21 -6.00
C LEU A 30 -4.80 1.93 -7.08
N PHE A 31 -4.74 0.76 -7.72
CA PHE A 31 -5.75 0.33 -8.68
C PHE A 31 -7.14 0.24 -8.03
N LEU A 32 -7.26 -0.40 -6.87
CA LEU A 32 -8.54 -0.54 -6.16
C LEU A 32 -9.16 0.80 -5.76
N ILE A 33 -8.33 1.75 -5.31
CA ILE A 33 -8.81 3.04 -4.79
C ILE A 33 -9.09 4.05 -5.93
N GLY A 34 -8.29 4.02 -6.99
CA GLY A 34 -8.34 5.02 -8.06
C GLY A 34 -9.05 4.58 -9.34
N TYR A 35 -8.95 3.31 -9.72
CA TYR A 35 -9.42 2.82 -11.02
C TYR A 35 -10.58 1.82 -10.92
N ASP A 36 -10.64 0.97 -9.89
CA ASP A 36 -11.61 -0.13 -9.81
C ASP A 36 -13.07 0.34 -9.66
N GLN A 37 -13.32 1.58 -9.21
CA GLN A 37 -14.67 2.16 -9.08
C GLN A 37 -15.66 1.28 -8.27
N GLY A 38 -15.15 0.43 -7.37
CA GLY A 38 -15.97 -0.47 -6.56
C GLY A 38 -16.28 -1.83 -7.19
N HIS A 39 -15.80 -2.16 -8.39
CA HIS A 39 -16.07 -3.46 -9.03
C HIS A 39 -15.62 -4.64 -8.17
N THR A 40 -14.39 -4.60 -7.66
CA THR A 40 -13.86 -5.68 -6.81
C THR A 40 -14.61 -5.75 -5.48
N PHE A 41 -14.93 -4.61 -4.88
CA PHE A 41 -15.63 -4.57 -3.58
C PHE A 41 -17.13 -4.89 -3.69
N SER A 42 -17.72 -4.74 -4.87
CA SER A 42 -19.12 -5.08 -5.13
C SER A 42 -19.46 -6.56 -4.89
N LEU A 43 -18.46 -7.44 -4.95
CA LEU A 43 -18.62 -8.86 -4.62
C LEU A 43 -19.08 -9.08 -3.18
N VAL A 44 -18.82 -8.13 -2.28
CA VAL A 44 -19.18 -8.18 -0.86
C VAL A 44 -20.21 -7.13 -0.50
N TYR A 45 -20.05 -5.90 -1.00
CA TYR A 45 -20.88 -4.75 -0.63
C TYR A 45 -22.01 -4.45 -1.63
N GLY A 46 -22.09 -5.24 -2.71
CA GLY A 46 -23.15 -5.14 -3.72
C GLY A 46 -23.09 -3.84 -4.52
N GLU A 47 -24.25 -3.39 -5.00
CA GLU A 47 -24.39 -2.20 -5.83
C GLU A 47 -23.92 -0.91 -5.14
N GLN A 48 -24.01 -0.86 -3.80
CA GLN A 48 -23.57 0.31 -3.02
C GLN A 48 -22.06 0.57 -3.14
N ALA A 49 -21.26 -0.44 -3.50
CA ALA A 49 -19.83 -0.26 -3.75
C ALA A 49 -19.53 0.73 -4.87
N TYR A 50 -20.40 0.79 -5.88
CA TYR A 50 -20.28 1.71 -7.02
C TYR A 50 -20.81 3.10 -6.68
N VAL A 51 -21.97 3.15 -6.02
CA VAL A 51 -22.67 4.42 -5.71
C VAL A 51 -21.87 5.25 -4.74
N ASP A 52 -21.42 4.63 -3.64
CA ASP A 52 -20.71 5.34 -2.57
C ASP A 52 -19.22 5.48 -2.86
N GLN A 53 -18.72 4.78 -3.89
CA GLN A 53 -17.29 4.60 -4.14
C GLN A 53 -16.52 4.31 -2.84
N PHE A 54 -17.07 3.43 -2.00
CA PHE A 54 -16.74 3.35 -0.58
C PHE A 54 -15.23 3.33 -0.27
N LEU A 55 -14.45 2.54 -1.02
CA LEU A 55 -13.00 2.45 -0.81
C LEU A 55 -12.24 3.74 -1.19
N HIS A 56 -12.75 4.50 -2.17
CA HIS A 56 -12.22 5.80 -2.55
C HIS A 56 -12.42 6.80 -1.42
N GLU A 57 -13.66 6.96 -0.97
CA GLU A 57 -14.02 7.92 0.08
C GLU A 57 -13.40 7.54 1.44
N LEU A 58 -13.38 6.26 1.80
CA LEU A 58 -12.67 5.81 3.00
C LEU A 58 -11.18 6.16 2.95
N THR A 59 -10.52 5.96 1.81
CA THR A 59 -9.10 6.32 1.68
C THR A 59 -8.89 7.83 1.71
N HIS A 60 -9.82 8.58 1.11
CA HIS A 60 -9.85 10.02 1.16
C HIS A 60 -9.95 10.53 2.61
N ASP A 61 -10.83 9.93 3.43
CA ASP A 61 -10.97 10.23 4.85
C ASP A 61 -9.72 9.84 5.66
N ILE A 62 -9.12 8.68 5.40
CA ILE A 62 -7.86 8.27 6.07
C ILE A 62 -6.74 9.26 5.74
N ARG A 63 -6.67 9.75 4.49
CA ARG A 63 -5.69 10.76 4.07
C ARG A 63 -5.90 12.07 4.86
N HIS A 64 -7.15 12.49 5.05
CA HIS A 64 -7.47 13.63 5.93
C HIS A 64 -7.09 13.39 7.39
N ALA A 65 -7.40 12.21 7.93
CA ALA A 65 -7.04 11.85 9.31
C ALA A 65 -5.52 11.81 9.53
N ALA A 66 -4.76 11.48 8.48
CA ALA A 66 -3.30 11.55 8.47
C ALA A 66 -2.75 12.98 8.25
N GLY A 67 -3.61 13.99 8.14
CA GLY A 67 -3.23 15.39 8.01
C GLY A 67 -2.74 15.80 6.61
N PHE A 68 -2.93 14.95 5.60
CA PHE A 68 -2.59 15.31 4.23
C PHE A 68 -3.72 16.14 3.62
N PRO A 69 -3.41 17.29 2.98
CA PRO A 69 -4.42 18.11 2.33
C PRO A 69 -5.04 17.37 1.12
N CYS A 70 -6.32 17.63 0.89
CA CYS A 70 -7.04 17.36 -0.37
C CYS A 70 -7.61 18.66 -0.94
N HIS A 71 -8.26 18.59 -2.11
CA HIS A 71 -8.81 19.76 -2.80
C HIS A 71 -10.19 20.18 -2.28
#